data_AF-A0A1J0D094-F1
#
_entry.id   AF-A0A1J0D094-F1
#
_cell.length_a   1.000
_cell.length_b   1.000
_cell.length_c   1.000
_cell.angle_alpha   90.00
_cell.angle_beta   90.00
_cell.angle_gamma   90.00
#
_symmetry.space_group_name_H-M   'P 1'
#
loop_
_entity.id
_entity.type
_entity.pdbx_description
1 polymer ?
#
loop_
_entity_poly.entity_id
_entity_poly.type
_entity_poly.pdbx_seq_one_letter_code
_entity_poly.pdbx_strand_id
1 'polypeptide(L)'
;MKEYYKDKNSHPMYGKNHTKEALSLISKPGGLNPMYGKTHSDETRSIMTKKINKYLKGVGIFDLNNNLIKKFDNNVELAKYLKISKVTVGKYMNNNLIYDNIYIFKPIENKNFD
;
A
#
# COMPACT_ATOMS: atom_id res chain seq x y z
N MET A 1 -4.81 4.95 -34.13
CA MET A 1 -4.42 3.71 -33.42
C MET A 1 -4.56 2.55 -34.39
N LYS A 2 -3.52 1.72 -34.61
CA LYS A 2 -3.62 0.59 -35.57
C LYS A 2 -4.69 -0.40 -35.10
N GLU A 3 -5.39 -1.04 -36.04
CA GLU A 3 -6.60 -1.83 -35.76
C GLU A 3 -6.38 -2.96 -34.75
N TYR A 4 -5.23 -3.63 -34.81
CA TYR A 4 -4.87 -4.71 -33.89
C TYR A 4 -4.47 -4.28 -32.47
N TYR A 5 -4.51 -2.98 -32.17
CA TYR A 5 -4.39 -2.48 -30.79
C TYR A 5 -5.76 -2.26 -30.13
N LYS A 6 -6.86 -2.37 -30.87
CA LYS A 6 -8.22 -2.23 -30.33
C LYS A 6 -8.62 -3.42 -29.47
N ASP A 7 -8.19 -4.63 -29.84
CA ASP A 7 -8.40 -5.86 -29.09
C ASP A 7 -7.04 -6.52 -28.78
N LYS A 8 -6.84 -6.91 -27.52
CA LYS A 8 -5.62 -7.60 -27.07
C LYS A 8 -5.39 -8.90 -27.83
N ASN A 9 -6.45 -9.64 -28.16
CA ASN A 9 -6.36 -10.92 -28.85
C ASN A 9 -5.94 -10.77 -30.33
N SER A 10 -6.15 -9.58 -30.91
CA SER A 10 -5.78 -9.28 -32.30
C SER A 10 -4.30 -8.89 -32.46
N HIS A 11 -3.55 -8.78 -31.36
CA HIS A 11 -2.17 -8.33 -31.40
C HIS A 11 -1.25 -9.41 -32.05
N PRO A 12 -0.36 -9.06 -33.00
CA PRO A 12 0.52 -10.03 -33.69
C PRO A 12 1.47 -10.85 -32.79
N MET A 13 1.66 -10.38 -31.56
CA MET A 13 2.48 -11.03 -30.52
C MET A 13 1.64 -11.69 -29.42
N TYR A 14 0.31 -11.71 -29.55
CA TYR A 14 -0.57 -12.38 -28.58
C TYR A 14 -0.22 -13.86 -28.49
N GLY A 15 -0.12 -14.37 -27.26
CA GLY A 15 0.25 -15.77 -26.98
C GLY A 15 1.72 -16.14 -27.22
N LYS A 16 2.55 -15.24 -27.78
CA LYS A 16 3.99 -15.49 -27.97
C LYS A 16 4.76 -15.15 -26.69
N ASN A 17 5.52 -16.12 -26.20
CA ASN A 17 6.39 -15.97 -25.02
C ASN A 17 7.86 -16.15 -25.43
N HIS A 18 8.76 -15.46 -24.74
CA HIS A 18 10.19 -15.72 -24.89
C HIS A 18 10.56 -17.10 -24.34
N THR A 19 11.54 -17.74 -24.96
CA THR A 19 12.16 -18.95 -24.39
C THR A 19 12.94 -18.58 -23.12
N LYS A 20 13.21 -19.58 -22.27
CA LYS A 20 14.04 -19.39 -21.07
C LYS A 20 15.43 -18.85 -21.41
N GLU A 21 16.01 -19.34 -22.52
CA GLU A 21 17.30 -18.89 -23.03
C GLU A 21 17.27 -17.41 -23.45
N ALA A 22 16.26 -17.00 -24.23
CA ALA A 22 16.09 -15.61 -24.62
C ALA A 22 15.88 -14.69 -23.40
N LEU A 23 15.09 -15.12 -22.42
CA LEU A 23 14.92 -14.39 -21.16
C LEU A 23 16.25 -14.24 -20.40
N SER A 24 17.09 -15.28 -20.40
CA SER A 24 18.39 -15.23 -19.75
C SER A 24 19.35 -14.25 -20.43
N LEU A 25 19.31 -14.14 -21.76
CA LEU A 25 20.15 -13.19 -22.51
C LEU A 25 19.69 -11.74 -22.35
N ILE A 26 18.38 -11.51 -22.22
CA ILE A 26 17.80 -10.17 -22.06
C ILE A 26 17.89 -9.69 -20.60
N SER A 27 17.84 -10.61 -19.64
CA SER A 27 17.87 -10.29 -18.22
C SER A 27 19.22 -9.71 -17.78
N LYS A 28 19.17 -8.70 -16.91
CA LYS A 28 20.35 -8.11 -16.24
C LYS A 28 20.24 -8.32 -14.72
N PRO A 29 20.48 -9.56 -14.21
CA PRO A 29 20.35 -9.85 -12.79
C PRO A 29 21.55 -9.37 -11.99
N GLY A 30 21.36 -9.21 -10.68
CA GLY A 30 22.42 -8.87 -9.73
C GLY A 30 23.16 -7.58 -10.09
N GLY A 31 24.50 -7.66 -10.16
CA GLY A 31 25.38 -6.53 -10.44
C GLY A 31 25.20 -5.88 -11.82
N LEU A 32 24.59 -6.59 -12.77
CA LEU A 32 24.31 -6.05 -14.11
C LEU A 32 23.10 -5.10 -14.13
N ASN A 33 22.28 -5.11 -13.07
CA ASN A 33 21.15 -4.20 -12.96
C ASN A 33 21.66 -2.74 -12.83
N PRO A 34 21.22 -1.79 -13.67
CA PRO A 34 21.62 -0.38 -13.58
C PRO A 34 21.35 0.30 -12.22
N MET A 35 20.48 -0.30 -11.41
CA MET A 35 20.15 0.15 -10.05
C MET A 35 20.88 -0.63 -8.95
N TYR A 36 21.75 -1.59 -9.29
CA TYR A 36 22.55 -2.31 -8.30
C TYR A 36 23.45 -1.35 -7.53
N GLY A 37 23.50 -1.50 -6.21
CA GLY A 37 24.26 -0.63 -5.30
C GLY A 37 23.72 0.79 -5.12
N LYS A 38 22.64 1.20 -5.84
CA LYS A 38 22.03 2.52 -5.67
C LYS A 38 20.97 2.50 -4.58
N THR A 39 20.94 3.54 -3.75
CA THR A 39 19.91 3.75 -2.72
C THR A 39 18.93 4.84 -3.14
N HIS A 40 17.66 4.69 -2.78
CA HIS A 40 16.66 5.75 -2.98
C HIS A 40 16.94 6.96 -2.08
N SER A 41 16.71 8.16 -2.63
CA SER A 41 16.69 9.40 -1.85
C SER A 41 15.57 9.39 -0.81
N ASP A 42 15.69 10.22 0.23
CA ASP A 42 14.68 10.34 1.28
C ASP A 42 13.34 10.83 0.73
N GLU A 43 13.36 11.72 -0.27
CA GLU A 43 12.17 12.17 -1.00
C GLU A 43 11.46 11.00 -1.68
N THR A 44 12.22 10.17 -2.41
CA THR A 44 11.68 8.99 -3.09
C THR A 44 11.11 8.00 -2.07
N ARG A 45 11.80 7.79 -0.95
CA ARG A 45 11.35 6.93 0.15
C ARG A 45 10.06 7.44 0.79
N SER A 46 9.93 8.76 0.96
CA SER A 46 8.72 9.38 1.48
C SER A 46 7.52 9.16 0.56
N ILE A 47 7.71 9.35 -0.76
CA ILE A 47 6.65 9.10 -1.75
C ILE A 47 6.23 7.63 -1.75
N MET A 48 7.20 6.70 -1.75
CA MET A 48 6.92 5.26 -1.67
C MET A 48 6.16 4.90 -0.39
N THR A 49 6.57 5.46 0.76
CA THR A 49 5.91 5.21 2.06
C THR A 49 4.45 5.67 2.03
N LYS A 50 4.17 6.85 1.48
CA LYS A 50 2.80 7.36 1.32
C LYS A 50 1.95 6.47 0.42
N LYS A 51 2.53 5.95 -0.67
CA LYS A 51 1.82 5.07 -1.62
C LYS A 51 1.61 3.64 -1.11
N ILE A 52 2.53 3.12 -0.30
CA ILE A 52 2.42 1.76 0.29
C ILE A 52 1.41 1.73 1.44
N ASN A 53 1.09 2.88 2.05
CA ASN A 53 0.15 2.94 3.15
C ASN A 53 -1.23 2.40 2.73
N LYS A 54 -1.71 1.38 3.47
CA LYS A 54 -3.03 0.76 3.26
C LYS A 54 -4.17 1.78 3.38
N TYR A 55 -4.01 2.79 4.24
CA TYR A 55 -5.02 3.80 4.51
C TYR A 55 -4.50 5.17 4.09
N LEU A 56 -4.80 5.58 2.86
CA LEU A 56 -4.27 6.82 2.28
C LEU A 56 -4.67 8.08 3.08
N LYS A 57 -5.89 8.09 3.65
CA LYS A 57 -6.38 9.16 4.53
C LYS A 57 -6.00 8.98 5.99
N GLY A 58 -5.30 7.90 6.32
CA GLY A 58 -4.89 7.56 7.67
C GLY A 58 -5.94 6.82 8.48
N VAL A 59 -5.69 6.73 9.78
CA VAL A 59 -6.52 6.01 10.76
C VAL A 59 -6.89 6.93 11.92
N GLY A 60 -8.00 6.65 12.55
CA GLY A 60 -8.53 7.45 13.66
C GLY A 60 -8.82 6.63 14.90
N ILE A 61 -8.78 7.34 16.03
CA ILE A 61 -9.37 6.91 17.30
C ILE A 61 -10.76 7.54 17.36
N PHE A 62 -11.76 6.72 17.63
CA PHE A 62 -13.16 7.10 17.76
C PHE A 62 -13.66 6.78 19.17
N ASP A 63 -14.66 7.53 19.63
CA ASP A 63 -15.43 7.15 20.81
C ASP A 63 -16.39 5.99 20.50
N LEU A 64 -17.12 5.51 21.51
CA LEU A 64 -18.13 4.46 21.35
C LEU A 64 -19.31 4.88 20.46
N ASN A 65 -19.53 6.18 20.30
CA ASN A 65 -20.57 6.77 19.46
C ASN A 65 -20.10 7.02 18.02
N ASN A 66 -18.89 6.55 17.65
CA ASN A 66 -18.23 6.80 16.36
C ASN A 66 -17.90 8.26 16.05
N ASN A 67 -17.77 9.13 17.05
CA ASN A 67 -17.20 10.45 16.89
C ASN A 67 -15.67 10.36 16.81
N LEU A 68 -15.09 11.03 15.81
CA LEU A 68 -13.64 11.07 15.64
C LEU A 68 -12.99 11.89 16.76
N ILE A 69 -12.17 11.24 17.57
CA ILE A 69 -11.38 11.90 18.63
C ILE A 69 -10.08 12.45 18.03
N LYS A 70 -9.36 11.63 17.26
CA LYS A 70 -8.07 12.02 16.68
C LYS A 70 -7.71 11.21 15.45
N LYS A 71 -7.03 11.85 14.50
CA LYS A 71 -6.51 11.26 13.25
C LYS A 71 -4.99 11.12 13.29
N PHE A 72 -4.50 10.08 12.62
CA PHE A 72 -3.08 9.74 12.43
C PHE A 72 -2.84 9.32 10.98
N ASP A 73 -1.61 9.45 10.47
CA ASP A 73 -1.32 9.08 9.09
C ASP A 73 -1.27 7.56 8.91
N ASN A 74 -0.95 6.81 9.97
CA ASN A 74 -0.82 5.35 9.94
C ASN A 74 -1.02 4.73 11.33
N ASN A 75 -1.14 3.39 11.36
CA ASN A 75 -1.28 2.62 12.60
C ASN A 75 -0.09 2.77 13.55
N VAL A 76 1.10 3.08 13.04
CA VAL A 76 2.32 3.20 13.85
C VAL A 76 2.27 4.49 14.69
N GLU A 77 1.79 5.58 14.12
CA GLU A 77 1.61 6.84 14.86
C GLU A 77 0.52 6.73 15.92
N LEU A 78 -0.61 6.12 15.58
CA LEU A 78 -1.68 5.84 16.56
C LEU A 78 -1.13 4.97 17.71
N ALA A 79 -0.39 3.92 17.38
CA ALA A 79 0.23 3.04 18.37
C ALA A 79 1.22 3.77 19.27
N LYS A 80 2.08 4.64 18.71
CA LYS A 80 3.01 5.49 19.46
C LYS A 80 2.27 6.43 20.41
N TYR A 81 1.18 7.03 19.96
CA TYR A 81 0.37 7.95 20.77
C TYR A 81 -0.22 7.26 22.00
N LEU A 82 -0.78 6.06 21.84
CA LEU A 82 -1.33 5.27 22.94
C LEU A 82 -0.29 4.44 23.70
N LYS A 83 0.99 4.48 23.30
CA LYS A 83 2.09 3.65 23.82
C LYS A 83 1.77 2.15 23.78
N ILE A 84 1.13 1.68 22.71
CA ILE A 84 0.79 0.27 22.48
C ILE A 84 1.52 -0.29 21.27
N SER A 85 1.48 -1.62 21.11
CA SER A 85 2.00 -2.26 19.91
C SER A 85 1.14 -1.95 18.67
N LYS A 86 1.78 -1.70 17.53
CA LYS A 86 1.10 -1.58 16.23
C LYS A 86 0.27 -2.81 15.87
N VAL A 87 0.65 -3.97 16.40
CA VAL A 87 -0.07 -5.24 16.19
C VAL A 87 -1.42 -5.21 16.91
N THR A 88 -1.47 -4.62 18.10
CA THR A 88 -2.72 -4.41 18.86
C THR A 88 -3.66 -3.50 18.06
N VAL A 89 -3.17 -2.37 17.56
CA VAL A 89 -3.99 -1.47 16.71
C VAL A 89 -4.56 -2.21 15.51
N GLY A 90 -3.73 -3.00 14.81
CA GLY A 90 -4.15 -3.79 13.66
C GLY A 90 -5.20 -4.86 14.02
N LYS A 91 -5.00 -5.61 15.11
CA LYS A 91 -5.94 -6.62 15.59
C LYS A 91 -7.31 -6.02 15.89
N TYR A 92 -7.33 -4.92 16.64
CA TYR A 92 -8.58 -4.29 17.08
C TYR A 92 -9.32 -3.66 15.91
N MET A 93 -8.60 -3.02 14.98
CA MET A 93 -9.21 -2.45 13.79
C MET A 93 -9.73 -3.51 12.80
N ASN A 94 -9.02 -4.62 12.59
CA ASN A 94 -9.46 -5.68 11.68
C ASN A 94 -10.68 -6.45 12.22
N ASN A 95 -10.78 -6.60 13.55
CA ASN A 95 -11.85 -7.33 14.20
C ASN A 95 -12.96 -6.42 14.74
N ASN A 96 -12.92 -5.11 14.45
CA ASN A 96 -13.85 -4.10 14.97
C ASN A 96 -14.05 -4.18 16.50
N LEU A 97 -12.96 -4.37 17.26
CA LEU A 97 -12.98 -4.48 18.71
C LEU A 97 -12.85 -3.11 19.38
N ILE A 98 -13.47 -3.00 20.54
CA ILE A 98 -13.33 -1.83 21.42
C ILE A 98 -12.05 -2.00 22.25
N TYR A 99 -11.16 -1.04 22.14
CA TYR A 99 -9.94 -0.97 22.94
C TYR A 99 -10.22 -0.29 24.28
N ASP A 100 -9.84 -0.95 25.36
CA ASP A 100 -9.94 -0.45 26.74
C ASP A 100 -11.35 0.00 27.14
N ASN A 101 -12.39 -0.57 26.52
CA ASN A 101 -13.80 -0.18 26.68
C ASN A 101 -14.11 1.31 26.38
N ILE A 102 -13.18 2.05 25.79
CA ILE A 102 -13.30 3.51 25.57
C ILE A 102 -13.19 3.86 24.08
N TYR A 103 -12.32 3.16 23.35
CA TYR A 103 -11.91 3.58 22.02
C TYR A 103 -12.21 2.56 20.93
N ILE A 104 -12.54 3.06 19.74
CA ILE A 104 -12.65 2.26 18.52
C ILE A 104 -11.58 2.74 17.54
N PHE A 105 -10.82 1.82 16.95
CA PHE A 105 -9.84 2.15 15.90
C PHE A 105 -10.45 1.87 14.54
N LYS A 106 -10.49 2.87 13.67
CA LYS A 106 -11.04 2.75 12.31
C LYS A 106 -10.22 3.52 11.29
N PRO A 107 -10.19 3.08 10.04
CA PRO A 107 -9.65 3.89 8.95
C PRO A 107 -10.53 5.11 8.70
N ILE A 108 -9.91 6.21 8.28
CA ILE A 108 -10.66 7.39 7.83
C ILE A 108 -11.20 7.09 6.44
N GLU A 109 -12.52 6.95 6.32
CA GLU A 109 -13.17 6.61 5.05
C GLU A 109 -12.89 7.64 3.95
N ASN A 110 -12.78 7.14 2.73
CA ASN A 110 -13.15 7.93 1.57
C ASN A 110 -14.67 7.94 1.53
N LYS A 111 -15.30 9.11 1.68
CA LYS A 111 -16.60 9.30 1.02
C LYS A 111 -16.34 9.08 -0.47
N ASN A 112 -16.57 7.87 -0.94
CA ASN A 112 -16.79 7.62 -2.35
C ASN A 112 -18.15 8.25 -2.62
N PHE A 113 -18.16 9.37 -3.32
CA PHE A 113 -19.34 9.70 -4.11
C PHE A 113 -19.26 8.77 -5.32
N ASP A 114 -20.10 7.74 -5.30
CA ASP A 114 -20.39 6.93 -6.49
C ASP A 114 -21.10 7.79 -7.55
#